data_AF-A0A5R2MUA3-F1
#
_entry.id   AF-A0A5R2MUA3-F1
#
_cell.length_a   1.000
_cell.length_b   1.000
_cell.length_c   1.000
_cell.angle_alpha   90.00
_cell.angle_beta   90.00
_cell.angle_gamma   90.00
#
_symmetry.space_group_name_H-M   'P 1'
#
loop_
_entity.id
_entity.type
_entity.pdbx_description
1 polymer ?
#
loop_
_entity_poly.entity_id
_entity_poly.type
_entity_poly.pdbx_seq_one_letter_code
_entity_poly.pdbx_strand_id
1 'polypeptide(L)'
;MPELIDLILDGRRVKKHFPWPRAVVTPQIWGFAIEKLVVGHWSLLGLWGEPSVVHMALLDDNAGDIGVVSLKCPDGRYPSVGRLHPPALRLERA
;
A
#
# COMPACT_ATOMS: atom_id res chain seq x y z
N MET A 1 -8.70 11.57 10.80
CA MET A 1 -7.42 10.88 10.46
C MET A 1 -7.15 11.17 8.99
N PRO A 2 -5.91 11.04 8.47
CA PRO A 2 -5.70 11.23 7.04
C PRO A 2 -6.41 10.11 6.27
N GLU A 3 -7.16 10.48 5.25
CA GLU A 3 -7.86 9.54 4.36
C GLU A 3 -6.86 8.91 3.38
N LEU A 4 -7.23 7.78 2.76
CA LEU A 4 -6.35 7.13 1.77
C LEU A 4 -5.98 8.07 0.61
N ILE A 5 -6.90 8.95 0.20
CA ILE A 5 -6.64 9.92 -0.86
C ILE A 5 -5.55 10.92 -0.48
N ASP A 6 -5.49 11.36 0.78
CA ASP A 6 -4.45 12.28 1.27
C ASP A 6 -3.07 11.61 1.18
N LEU A 7 -2.97 10.35 1.59
CA LEU A 7 -1.73 9.57 1.49
C LEU A 7 -1.25 9.44 0.03
N ILE A 8 -2.20 9.23 -0.90
CA ILE A 8 -1.89 9.15 -2.33
C ILE A 8 -1.43 10.51 -2.89
N LEU A 9 -1.97 11.62 -2.38
CA LEU A 9 -1.58 12.98 -2.77
C LEU A 9 -0.21 13.38 -2.22
N ASP A 10 0.12 12.95 -0.99
CA ASP A 10 1.41 13.18 -0.35
C ASP A 10 2.56 12.38 -1.00
N GLY A 11 2.24 11.23 -1.60
CA GLY A 11 3.19 10.42 -2.34
C GLY A 11 3.50 10.96 -3.75
N ARG A 12 4.54 10.39 -4.39
CA ARG A 12 4.84 10.72 -5.80
C ARG A 12 3.85 10.01 -6.72
N ARG A 13 2.79 10.71 -7.12
CA ARG A 13 1.76 10.16 -8.02
C ARG A 13 2.35 9.60 -9.31
N VAL A 14 1.88 8.41 -9.66
CA VAL A 14 2.12 7.80 -10.96
C VAL A 14 0.98 8.20 -11.90
N LYS A 15 1.32 8.92 -12.96
CA LYS A 15 0.36 9.30 -14.00
C LYS A 15 -0.18 8.06 -14.71
N LYS A 16 -1.41 8.16 -15.23
CA LYS A 16 -2.06 7.16 -16.08
C LYS A 16 -2.28 5.77 -15.46
N HIS A 17 -2.32 5.67 -14.13
CA HIS A 17 -2.81 4.48 -13.45
C HIS A 17 -4.33 4.63 -13.24
N PHE A 18 -5.11 3.73 -13.82
CA PHE A 18 -6.57 3.80 -13.86
C PHE A 18 -7.20 2.42 -13.65
N PRO A 19 -8.42 2.34 -13.08
CA PRO A 19 -9.25 3.47 -12.63
C PRO A 19 -8.79 4.09 -11.30
N TRP A 20 -8.04 3.36 -10.48
CA TRP A 20 -7.62 3.83 -9.15
C TRP A 20 -6.27 4.56 -9.18
N PRO A 21 -6.08 5.61 -8.37
CA PRO A 21 -4.82 6.33 -8.35
C PRO A 21 -3.69 5.50 -7.70
N ARG A 22 -2.46 5.76 -8.12
CA ARG A 22 -1.25 5.15 -7.58
C ARG A 22 -0.22 6.19 -7.17
N ALA A 23 0.42 5.99 -6.02
CA ALA A 23 1.55 6.81 -5.58
C ALA A 23 2.77 5.95 -5.21
N VAL A 24 3.96 6.44 -5.54
CA VAL A 24 5.21 5.91 -4.98
C VAL A 24 5.43 6.57 -3.62
N VAL A 25 5.63 5.76 -2.59
CA VAL A 25 5.69 6.18 -1.20
C VAL A 25 7.05 5.88 -0.57
N THR A 26 7.31 6.50 0.57
CA THR A 26 8.49 6.22 1.39
C THR A 26 8.25 5.01 2.30
N PRO A 27 9.30 4.39 2.89
CA PRO A 27 9.13 3.33 3.88
C PRO A 27 8.27 3.73 5.09
N GLN A 28 8.32 5.00 5.49
CA GLN A 28 7.52 5.54 6.60
C GLN A 28 6.02 5.52 6.27
N ILE A 29 5.66 5.99 5.07
CA ILE A 29 4.27 5.98 4.60
C ILE A 29 3.79 4.54 4.38
N TRP A 30 4.66 3.64 3.90
CA TRP A 30 4.37 2.21 3.81
C TRP A 30 4.05 1.60 5.18
N GLY A 31 4.85 1.91 6.21
CA GLY A 31 4.59 1.49 7.60
C GLY A 31 3.27 2.01 8.13
N PHE A 32 2.96 3.29 7.89
CA PHE A 32 1.67 3.88 8.26
C PHE A 32 0.48 3.16 7.59
N ALA A 33 0.59 2.79 6.32
CA ALA A 33 -0.44 2.02 5.64
C ALA A 33 -0.66 0.64 6.32
N ILE A 34 0.42 -0.02 6.75
CA ILE A 34 0.32 -1.27 7.53
C ILE A 34 -0.39 -1.02 8.86
N GLU A 35 -0.08 0.06 9.58
CA GLU A 35 -0.78 0.41 10.82
C GLU A 35 -2.29 0.59 10.60
N LYS A 36 -2.69 1.21 9.48
CA LYS A 36 -4.11 1.35 9.10
C LYS A 36 -4.80 0.03 8.80
N LEU A 37 -4.09 -0.93 8.20
CA LEU A 37 -4.58 -2.29 8.04
C LEU A 37 -4.75 -3.01 9.39
N VAL A 38 -3.83 -2.81 10.33
CA VAL A 38 -3.87 -3.46 11.65
C VAL A 38 -5.05 -2.99 12.49
N VAL A 39 -5.33 -1.68 12.48
CA VAL A 39 -6.46 -1.11 13.24
C VAL A 39 -7.80 -1.26 12.51
N GLY A 40 -7.82 -1.84 11.31
CA GLY A 40 -9.05 -2.09 10.53
C GLY A 40 -9.69 -0.83 9.95
N HIS A 41 -8.92 0.25 9.78
CA HIS A 41 -9.42 1.42 9.06
C HIS A 41 -9.39 1.21 7.55
N TRP A 42 -8.38 0.48 7.08
CA TRP A 42 -8.25 0.11 5.68
C TRP A 42 -8.25 -1.40 5.54
N SER A 43 -8.71 -1.85 4.38
CA SER A 43 -8.70 -3.25 3.98
C SER A 43 -7.65 -3.50 2.89
N LEU A 44 -6.93 -4.63 3.03
CA LEU A 44 -5.94 -5.05 2.05
C LEU A 44 -6.62 -5.75 0.87
N LEU A 45 -6.62 -5.11 -0.30
CA LEU A 45 -7.19 -5.67 -1.52
C LEU A 45 -6.17 -6.52 -2.29
N GLY A 46 -4.89 -6.18 -2.20
CA GLY A 46 -3.83 -6.90 -2.91
C GLY A 46 -2.44 -6.45 -2.49
N LEU A 47 -1.48 -7.36 -2.65
CA LEU A 47 -0.06 -7.14 -2.41
C LEU A 47 0.70 -7.93 -3.48
N TRP A 48 1.52 -7.25 -4.28
CA TRP A 48 2.27 -7.87 -5.38
C TRP A 48 3.58 -7.14 -5.65
N GLY A 49 4.53 -7.83 -6.28
CA GLY A 49 5.81 -7.28 -6.68
C GLY A 49 5.97 -7.15 -8.19
N GLU A 50 6.77 -6.18 -8.62
CA GLU A 50 7.41 -6.13 -9.94
C GLU A 50 8.93 -5.99 -9.71
N PRO A 51 9.79 -6.09 -10.74
CA PRO A 51 11.23 -5.87 -10.55
C PRO A 51 11.53 -4.56 -9.80
N SER A 52 12.17 -4.68 -8.64
CA SER A 52 12.58 -3.57 -7.76
C SER A 52 11.45 -2.70 -7.17
N VAL A 53 10.20 -3.17 -7.15
CA VAL A 53 9.10 -2.44 -6.52
C VAL A 53 8.07 -3.42 -5.93
N VAL A 54 7.44 -3.03 -4.81
CA VAL A 54 6.29 -3.74 -4.25
C VAL A 54 5.09 -2.80 -4.20
N HIS A 55 3.90 -3.35 -4.38
CA HIS A 55 2.65 -2.62 -4.44
C HIS A 55 1.66 -3.15 -3.43
N MET A 56 0.93 -2.24 -2.78
CA MET A 56 -0.17 -2.57 -1.89
C MET A 56 -1.41 -1.81 -2.35
N ALA A 57 -2.47 -2.55 -2.67
CA ALA A 57 -3.79 -2.01 -2.96
C ALA A 57 -4.63 -1.99 -1.69
N LEU A 58 -5.23 -0.85 -1.42
CA LEU A 58 -5.94 -0.53 -0.18
C LEU A 58 -7.34 -0.04 -0.51
N LEU A 59 -8.29 -0.42 0.35
CA LEU A 59 -9.63 0.15 0.42
C LEU A 59 -9.72 0.97 1.71
N ASP A 60 -10.12 2.23 1.59
CA ASP A 60 -10.58 3.01 2.73
C ASP A 60 -12.03 2.63 3.02
N ASP A 61 -12.26 1.87 4.09
CA ASP A 61 -13.58 1.33 4.41
C ASP A 61 -14.59 2.43 4.81
N ASN A 62 -14.10 3.60 5.25
CA ASN A 62 -14.95 4.73 5.63
C ASN A 62 -15.33 5.59 4.41
N ALA A 63 -14.33 5.92 3.56
CA ALA A 63 -14.55 6.79 2.40
C ALA A 63 -15.04 6.03 1.16
N GLY A 64 -14.84 4.70 1.11
CA GLY A 64 -15.10 3.89 -0.09
C GLY A 64 -14.05 4.07 -1.19
N ASP A 65 -12.95 4.74 -0.90
CA ASP A 65 -11.88 5.03 -1.85
C ASP A 65 -10.91 3.86 -1.98
N ILE A 66 -10.43 3.61 -3.20
CA ILE A 66 -9.39 2.62 -3.47
C ILE A 66 -8.14 3.32 -3.98
N GLY A 67 -6.98 2.89 -3.49
CA GLY A 67 -5.68 3.44 -3.87
C GLY A 67 -4.58 2.39 -3.87
N VAL A 68 -3.56 2.63 -4.69
CA VAL A 68 -2.36 1.78 -4.73
C VAL A 68 -1.15 2.55 -4.26
N VAL A 69 -0.46 2.03 -3.24
CA VAL A 69 0.85 2.56 -2.80
C VAL A 69 1.96 1.65 -3.32
N SER A 70 3.06 2.25 -3.77
CA SER A 70 4.21 1.53 -4.33
C SER A 70 5.48 1.89 -3.56
N LEU A 71 6.22 0.90 -3.10
CA LEU A 71 7.49 1.09 -2.43
C LEU A 71 8.62 0.59 -3.33
N LYS A 72 9.63 1.44 -3.57
CA LYS A 72 10.85 1.04 -4.29
C LYS A 72 11.71 0.14 -3.42
N CYS A 73 12.18 -0.95 -3.99
CA CYS A 73 12.95 -2.00 -3.33
C CYS A 73 14.17 -2.37 -4.18
N PRO A 74 15.17 -1.48 -4.33
CA PRO A 74 16.35 -1.73 -5.16
C PRO A 74 17.10 -3.00 -4.72
N ASP A 75 17.13 -3.27 -3.41
CA ASP A 75 17.80 -4.43 -2.81
C ASP A 75 16.90 -5.68 -2.72
N GLY A 76 15.72 -5.65 -3.35
CA GLY A 76 14.76 -6.76 -3.31
C GLY A 76 14.12 -7.01 -1.94
N ARG A 77 14.22 -6.06 -1.01
CA ARG A 77 13.66 -6.15 0.34
C ARG A 77 12.67 -5.04 0.61
N TYR A 78 11.64 -5.34 1.40
CA TYR A 78 10.65 -4.39 1.88
C TYR A 78 10.20 -4.74 3.31
N PRO A 79 9.65 -3.78 4.07
CA PRO A 79 9.01 -4.07 5.36
C PRO A 79 7.79 -4.98 5.15
N SER A 80 7.85 -6.20 5.68
CA SER A 80 6.75 -7.18 5.58
C SER A 80 5.47 -6.61 6.19
N VAL A 81 4.40 -6.67 5.40
CA VAL A 81 3.02 -6.39 5.79
C VAL A 81 2.50 -7.55 6.64
N GLY A 82 2.82 -8.79 6.23
CA GLY A 82 2.39 -10.03 6.88
C GLY A 82 2.83 -10.17 8.34
N ARG A 83 3.92 -9.49 8.72
CA ARG A 83 4.42 -9.45 10.10
C ARG A 83 3.42 -8.84 11.09
N LEU A 84 2.64 -7.84 10.66
CA LEU A 84 1.66 -7.16 11.51
C LEU A 84 0.22 -7.42 11.06
N HIS A 85 0.01 -7.74 9.78
CA HIS A 85 -1.29 -8.05 9.21
C HIS A 85 -1.24 -9.45 8.55
N PRO A 86 -1.55 -10.53 9.32
CA PRO A 86 -1.41 -11.91 8.85
C PRO A 86 -2.06 -12.26 7.49
N PRO A 87 -3.19 -11.65 7.07
CA PRO A 87 -3.75 -11.90 5.74
C PRO A 87 -2.79 -11.66 4.57
N ALA A 88 -1.76 -10.81 4.74
CA ALA A 88 -0.77 -10.55 3.71
C ALA A 88 0.24 -11.70 3.50
N LEU A 89 0.44 -12.59 4.48
CA LEU A 89 1.52 -13.60 4.44
C LEU A 89 1.49 -14.50 3.21
N ARG A 90 0.29 -14.84 2.71
CA ARG A 90 0.16 -15.64 1.48
C ARG A 90 0.58 -14.84 0.25
N LEU A 91 0.26 -13.55 0.22
CA LEU A 91 0.56 -12.66 -0.90
C LEU A 91 2.07 -12.35 -1.00
N GLU A 92 2.76 -12.28 0.14
CA GLU A 92 4.22 -12.08 0.20
C GLU A 92 5.04 -13.25 -0.37
N ARG A 93 4.40 -14.42 -0.56
CA ARG A 93 5.04 -15.67 -1.00
C ARG A 93 4.73 -16.07 -2.44
N ALA A 94 3.83 -15.34 -3.10
CA ALA A 94 3.31 -15.67 -4.43
C ALA A 94 4.24 -15.25 -5.57
#